data_AF-A0A644UH68-F1
#
_entry.id   AF-A0A644UH68-F1
#
_cell.length_a   1.000
_cell.length_b   1.000
_cell.length_c   1.000
_cell.angle_alpha   90.00
_cell.angle_beta   90.00
_cell.angle_gamma   90.00
#
_symmetry.space_group_name_H-M   'P 1'
#
loop_
_entity.id
_entity.type
_entity.pdbx_description
1 polymer ?
#
loop_
_entity_poly.entity_id
_entity_poly.type
_entity_poly.pdbx_seq_one_letter_code
_entity_poly.pdbx_strand_id
1 'polypeptide(L)'
;MQLKISFYDILLSLLFLMLITIFTSSYTMHSYIIFLIMLFLGLIKFIKKKLLLKTNMSIIASLFLLVWFYGFLIGVFNNKINYVVANFAGMVLYLLYFVFSSFNVSKKDIIKILILISIINVLGTLIYWIYQFINLNNILNYSMSTGQIRLYYFLNMSTYYIILIYTFSIMIMPNKYNNESYRNIFNIFNQKKYSVLFFLLALIAILLSASKGFVLGFIILISLSFLMINKSYFFKRVINKKIIYAFVFLLISLPFLFIVSYEKLFTMIFSSEDLGNQVRFAQFYVLYNDLTFFGKGLGAEVANNFDGNTYGFELSFLNIFHKFGIMAILIIIGYLMTFYYIFKRFKKNKLSSLIALSCMGYLFPSIGNPILFAPTNVMLHVCALLILDKKDE
;
A
#
# COMPACT_ATOMS: atom_id res chain seq x y z
N MET A 1 27.88 -2.82 30.59
CA MET A 1 26.71 -3.50 29.95
C MET A 1 26.85 -3.33 28.44
N GLN A 2 27.42 -4.30 27.72
CA GLN A 2 27.53 -4.22 26.24
C GLN A 2 26.17 -4.60 25.64
N LEU A 3 25.51 -3.65 24.99
CA LEU A 3 24.34 -3.91 24.14
C LEU A 3 24.79 -4.81 22.98
N LYS A 4 24.56 -6.12 23.07
CA LYS A 4 24.66 -7.03 21.93
C LYS A 4 23.43 -6.81 21.05
N ILE A 5 23.55 -5.88 20.11
CA ILE A 5 22.56 -5.69 19.04
C ILE A 5 22.67 -6.90 18.10
N SER A 6 21.58 -7.64 17.92
CA SER A 6 21.57 -8.78 17.00
C SER A 6 21.34 -8.31 15.55
N PHE A 7 21.82 -9.07 14.57
CA PHE A 7 21.51 -8.80 13.15
C PHE A 7 20.00 -8.73 12.86
N TYR A 8 19.21 -9.44 13.66
CA TYR A 8 17.75 -9.40 13.61
C TYR A 8 17.21 -8.01 13.97
N ASP A 9 17.71 -7.41 15.05
CA ASP A 9 17.31 -6.08 15.49
C ASP A 9 17.70 -5.02 14.47
N ILE A 10 18.92 -5.12 13.90
CA ILE A 10 19.38 -4.24 12.82
C ILE A 10 18.43 -4.32 11.62
N LEU A 11 18.04 -5.53 11.21
CA LEU A 11 17.15 -5.71 10.06
C LEU A 11 15.74 -5.14 10.32
N LEU A 12 15.22 -5.29 11.54
CA LEU A 12 13.95 -4.67 11.94
C LEU A 12 14.05 -3.15 11.95
N SER A 13 15.15 -2.59 12.47
CA SER A 13 15.42 -1.15 12.42
C SER A 13 15.54 -0.63 10.99
N LEU A 14 16.16 -1.39 10.08
CA LEU A 14 16.25 -1.03 8.66
C LEU A 14 14.90 -1.13 7.95
N LEU A 15 14.07 -2.13 8.26
CA LEU A 15 12.69 -2.20 7.76
C LEU A 15 11.89 -0.97 8.21
N PHE A 16 11.99 -0.66 9.50
CA PHE A 16 11.35 0.49 10.12
C PHE A 16 11.80 1.79 9.46
N LEU A 17 13.11 1.98 9.33
CA LEU A 17 13.70 3.14 8.67
C LEU A 17 13.26 3.21 7.22
N MET A 18 13.35 2.15 6.41
CA MET A 18 12.92 2.16 5.02
C MET A 18 11.45 2.58 4.87
N LEU A 19 10.57 2.02 5.70
CA LEU A 19 9.15 2.39 5.72
C LEU A 19 8.87 3.76 6.37
N ILE A 20 9.90 4.51 6.80
CA ILE A 20 9.84 5.90 7.31
C ILE A 20 10.70 6.87 6.49
N THR A 21 11.70 6.42 5.74
CA THR A 21 12.67 7.25 5.02
C THR A 21 12.35 7.41 3.55
N ILE A 22 11.42 6.64 2.99
CA ILE A 22 10.83 6.90 1.66
C ILE A 22 9.98 8.21 1.65
N PHE A 23 10.15 9.10 2.65
CA PHE A 23 9.26 10.19 3.01
C PHE A 23 9.80 11.57 2.72
N THR A 24 11.11 11.69 2.43
CA THR A 24 11.69 12.96 2.04
C THR A 24 11.95 12.88 0.55
N SER A 25 11.06 13.49 -0.22
CA SER A 25 11.22 13.73 -1.67
C SER A 25 12.58 14.32 -2.04
N SER A 26 13.28 14.94 -1.08
CA SER A 26 14.61 15.48 -1.21
C SER A 26 15.74 14.44 -1.21
N TYR A 27 15.52 13.19 -0.76
CA TYR A 27 16.63 12.23 -0.67
C TYR A 27 16.25 10.75 -0.90
N THR A 28 15.78 10.43 -2.11
CA THR A 28 15.67 9.04 -2.62
C THR A 28 16.94 8.21 -2.37
N MET A 29 18.11 8.86 -2.38
CA MET A 29 19.41 8.27 -2.08
C MET A 29 19.47 7.51 -0.74
N HIS A 30 18.85 8.01 0.34
CA HIS A 30 18.89 7.32 1.64
C HIS A 30 18.12 6.00 1.60
N SER A 31 16.99 5.98 0.90
CA SER A 31 16.19 4.75 0.73
C SER A 31 16.95 3.71 -0.10
N TYR A 32 17.69 4.14 -1.13
CA TYR A 32 18.58 3.25 -1.88
C TYR A 32 19.75 2.72 -1.03
N ILE A 33 20.36 3.56 -0.19
CA ILE A 33 21.43 3.13 0.73
C ILE A 33 20.91 2.08 1.71
N ILE A 34 19.75 2.32 2.34
CA ILE A 34 19.11 1.35 3.25
C ILE A 34 18.82 0.04 2.53
N PHE A 35 18.28 0.11 1.32
CA PHE A 35 18.03 -1.06 0.48
C PHE A 35 19.30 -1.85 0.19
N LEU A 36 20.39 -1.18 -0.21
CA LEU A 36 21.69 -1.80 -0.48
C LEU A 36 22.29 -2.45 0.77
N ILE A 37 22.20 -1.80 1.93
CA ILE A 37 22.63 -2.38 3.20
C ILE A 37 21.86 -3.67 3.50
N MET A 38 20.53 -3.65 3.33
CA MET A 38 19.70 -4.83 3.56
C MET A 38 20.02 -5.97 2.59
N LEU A 39 20.25 -5.66 1.31
CA LEU A 39 20.69 -6.65 0.33
C LEU A 39 22.04 -7.25 0.71
N PHE A 40 23.01 -6.42 1.10
CA PHE A 40 24.33 -6.88 1.52
C PHE A 40 24.24 -7.82 2.73
N LEU A 41 23.45 -7.46 3.75
CA LEU A 41 23.16 -8.33 4.89
C LEU A 41 22.49 -9.65 4.47
N GLY A 42 21.58 -9.59 3.49
CA GLY A 42 20.97 -10.76 2.87
C GLY A 42 21.99 -11.67 2.19
N LEU A 43 22.88 -11.10 1.38
CA LEU A 43 23.93 -11.83 0.65
C LEU A 43 24.87 -12.58 1.59
N ILE A 44 25.32 -11.96 2.69
CA ILE A 44 26.14 -12.63 3.72
C ILE A 44 25.45 -13.91 4.22
N LYS A 45 24.13 -13.85 4.38
CA LYS A 45 23.34 -15.00 4.85
C LYS A 45 23.08 -16.02 3.76
N PHE A 46 22.88 -15.60 2.52
CA PHE A 46 22.66 -16.49 1.37
C PHE A 46 23.92 -17.27 1.00
N ILE A 47 25.10 -16.69 1.15
CA ILE A 47 26.37 -17.43 0.99
C ILE A 47 26.42 -18.62 1.97
N LYS A 48 25.85 -18.47 3.18
CA LYS A 48 25.80 -19.52 4.20
C LYS A 48 24.60 -20.47 4.07
N LYS A 49 23.54 -20.09 3.34
CA LYS A 49 22.30 -20.86 3.21
C LYS A 49 21.71 -20.71 1.80
N LYS A 50 21.48 -21.82 1.09
CA LYS A 50 20.82 -21.81 -0.23
C LYS A 50 19.48 -21.06 -0.17
N LEU A 51 19.27 -20.16 -1.13
CA LEU A 51 17.95 -19.59 -1.46
C LEU A 51 17.02 -20.74 -1.85
N LEU A 52 15.94 -20.90 -1.11
CA LEU A 52 14.99 -21.99 -1.34
C LEU A 52 13.61 -21.39 -1.62
N LEU A 53 13.15 -21.53 -2.86
CA LEU A 53 11.78 -21.26 -3.30
C LEU A 53 10.85 -22.32 -2.71
N LYS A 54 10.56 -22.20 -1.42
CA LYS A 54 9.86 -23.24 -0.66
C LYS A 54 8.37 -22.99 -0.50
N THR A 55 7.91 -21.75 -0.71
CA THR A 55 6.56 -21.35 -0.34
C THR A 55 5.85 -20.63 -1.46
N ASN A 56 4.53 -20.69 -1.46
CA ASN A 56 3.72 -20.01 -2.46
C ASN A 56 3.95 -18.49 -2.45
N MET A 57 4.29 -17.92 -1.29
CA MET A 57 4.66 -16.49 -1.16
C MET A 57 5.99 -16.19 -1.85
N SER A 58 6.96 -17.08 -1.75
CA SER A 58 8.24 -16.96 -2.47
C SER A 58 8.07 -17.02 -3.98
N ILE A 59 7.13 -17.83 -4.48
CA ILE A 59 6.77 -17.89 -5.90
C ILE A 59 6.18 -16.55 -6.36
N ILE A 60 5.26 -15.96 -5.58
CA ILE A 60 4.69 -14.65 -5.92
C ILE A 60 5.82 -13.60 -6.00
N ALA A 61 6.68 -13.49 -4.99
CA ALA A 61 7.79 -12.53 -5.02
C ALA A 61 8.72 -12.74 -6.24
N SER A 62 9.04 -14.00 -6.58
CA SER A 62 9.82 -14.33 -7.78
C SER A 62 9.12 -13.95 -9.08
N LEU A 63 7.79 -14.12 -9.19
CA LEU A 63 7.05 -13.75 -10.39
C LEU A 63 7.18 -12.25 -10.69
N PHE A 64 7.07 -11.39 -9.67
CA PHE A 64 7.25 -9.95 -9.88
C PHE A 64 8.68 -9.60 -10.32
N LEU A 65 9.70 -10.22 -9.71
CA LEU A 65 11.09 -10.01 -10.14
C LEU A 65 11.34 -10.50 -11.57
N LEU A 66 10.75 -11.63 -11.95
CA LEU A 66 10.85 -12.21 -13.28
C LEU A 66 10.22 -11.28 -14.34
N VAL A 67 9.04 -10.73 -14.07
CA VAL A 67 8.40 -9.77 -15.00
C VAL A 67 9.21 -8.48 -15.10
N TRP A 68 9.74 -7.99 -13.98
CA TRP A 68 10.62 -6.80 -14.01
C TRP A 68 11.88 -7.07 -14.83
N PHE A 69 12.54 -8.21 -14.62
CA PHE A 69 13.73 -8.60 -15.39
C PHE A 69 13.43 -8.77 -16.88
N TYR A 70 12.29 -9.37 -17.23
CA TYR A 70 11.81 -9.45 -18.61
C TYR A 70 11.67 -8.06 -19.24
N GLY A 71 10.98 -7.14 -18.57
CA GLY A 71 10.83 -5.76 -19.07
C GLY A 71 12.16 -5.02 -19.15
N PHE A 72 13.07 -5.27 -18.20
CA PHE A 72 14.42 -4.70 -18.20
C PHE A 72 15.20 -5.15 -19.43
N LEU A 73 15.20 -6.45 -19.75
CA LEU A 73 15.89 -6.97 -20.95
C LEU A 73 15.37 -6.30 -22.23
N ILE A 74 14.06 -6.28 -22.44
CA ILE A 74 13.47 -5.59 -23.61
C ILE A 74 13.83 -4.10 -23.61
N GLY A 75 13.81 -3.48 -22.43
CA GLY A 75 14.11 -2.06 -22.27
C GLY A 75 15.55 -1.70 -22.63
N VAL A 76 16.53 -2.50 -22.21
CA VAL A 76 17.96 -2.24 -22.50
C VAL A 76 18.25 -2.27 -24.00
N PHE A 77 17.57 -3.12 -24.76
CA PHE A 77 17.78 -3.20 -26.22
C PHE A 77 17.09 -2.09 -27.00
N ASN A 78 15.98 -1.54 -26.48
CA ASN A 78 15.08 -0.68 -27.26
C ASN A 78 14.96 0.76 -26.75
N ASN A 79 15.36 1.04 -25.50
CA ASN A 79 15.07 2.31 -24.82
C ASN A 79 16.31 2.92 -24.14
N LYS A 80 16.19 4.19 -23.74
CA LYS A 80 17.26 4.91 -23.02
C LYS A 80 17.48 4.30 -21.64
N ILE A 81 18.73 3.92 -21.34
CA ILE A 81 19.10 3.23 -20.09
C ILE A 81 18.67 3.97 -18.81
N ASN A 82 18.75 5.30 -18.80
CA ASN A 82 18.33 6.11 -17.65
C ASN A 82 16.84 5.92 -17.34
N TYR A 83 16.00 5.78 -18.37
CA TYR A 83 14.57 5.52 -18.20
C TYR A 83 14.28 4.07 -17.87
N VAL A 84 15.05 3.13 -18.43
CA VAL A 84 14.96 1.69 -18.09
C VAL A 84 15.14 1.48 -16.59
N VAL A 85 16.21 2.05 -16.00
CA VAL A 85 16.55 1.87 -14.59
C VAL A 85 15.54 2.59 -13.66
N ALA A 86 14.99 3.72 -14.09
CA ALA A 86 13.98 4.45 -13.32
C ALA A 86 12.59 3.79 -13.35
N ASN A 87 12.26 2.98 -14.36
CA ASN A 87 10.90 2.47 -14.56
C ASN A 87 10.61 1.29 -13.63
N PHE A 88 9.53 1.41 -12.86
CA PHE A 88 9.08 0.37 -11.93
C PHE A 88 10.21 -0.16 -11.01
N ALA A 89 11.19 0.69 -10.68
CA ALA A 89 12.35 0.34 -9.87
C ALA A 89 11.97 -0.26 -8.50
N GLY A 90 10.79 0.11 -7.96
CA GLY A 90 10.26 -0.49 -6.74
C GLY A 90 10.09 -2.00 -6.81
N MET A 91 9.88 -2.62 -7.99
CA MET A 91 9.76 -4.07 -8.12
C MET A 91 11.04 -4.81 -7.68
N VAL A 92 12.20 -4.17 -7.73
CA VAL A 92 13.45 -4.78 -7.25
C VAL A 92 13.39 -5.06 -5.74
N LEU A 93 12.53 -4.34 -4.98
CA LEU A 93 12.35 -4.55 -3.55
C LEU A 93 11.72 -5.90 -3.18
N TYR A 94 11.14 -6.64 -4.14
CA TYR A 94 10.74 -8.03 -3.89
C TYR A 94 11.93 -8.92 -3.50
N LEU A 95 13.18 -8.52 -3.80
CA LEU A 95 14.38 -9.18 -3.25
C LEU A 95 14.38 -9.20 -1.71
N LEU A 96 13.84 -8.16 -1.06
CA LEU A 96 13.79 -8.07 0.39
C LEU A 96 12.89 -9.13 1.02
N TYR A 97 11.88 -9.65 0.30
CA TYR A 97 11.11 -10.80 0.79
C TYR A 97 12.03 -11.97 1.15
N PHE A 98 13.00 -12.29 0.29
CA PHE A 98 13.95 -13.37 0.52
C PHE A 98 14.90 -13.06 1.67
N VAL A 99 15.34 -11.79 1.79
CA VAL A 99 16.16 -11.34 2.93
C VAL A 99 15.40 -11.58 4.23
N PHE A 100 14.20 -11.01 4.39
CA PHE A 100 13.39 -11.16 5.61
C PHE A 100 12.98 -12.60 5.91
N SER A 101 12.72 -13.40 4.88
CA SER A 101 12.43 -14.83 5.03
C SER A 101 13.65 -15.55 5.60
N SER A 102 14.86 -15.28 5.06
CA SER A 102 16.11 -15.90 5.55
C SER A 102 16.45 -15.52 7.00
N PHE A 103 16.04 -14.34 7.45
CA PHE A 103 16.22 -13.86 8.82
C PHE A 103 15.19 -14.37 9.83
N ASN A 104 14.21 -15.18 9.40
CA ASN A 104 13.16 -15.70 10.28
C ASN A 104 12.45 -14.59 11.08
N VAL A 105 12.32 -13.38 10.52
CA VAL A 105 11.67 -12.24 11.20
C VAL A 105 10.27 -12.60 11.67
N SER A 106 9.95 -12.49 12.95
CA SER A 106 8.65 -12.95 13.45
C SER A 106 7.50 -12.19 12.77
N LYS A 107 6.38 -12.89 12.56
CA LYS A 107 5.16 -12.28 12.02
C LYS A 107 4.66 -11.14 12.93
N LYS A 108 4.82 -11.30 14.24
CA LYS A 108 4.41 -10.32 15.25
C LYS A 108 5.20 -9.03 15.13
N ASP A 109 6.52 -9.11 14.90
CA ASP A 109 7.36 -7.93 14.76
C ASP A 109 7.07 -7.15 13.49
N ILE A 110 6.82 -7.85 12.37
CA ILE A 110 6.39 -7.20 11.12
C ILE A 110 5.10 -6.42 11.36
N ILE A 111 4.09 -7.06 11.97
CA ILE A 111 2.81 -6.40 12.25
C ILE A 111 3.00 -5.20 13.20
N LYS A 112 3.82 -5.36 14.24
CA LYS A 112 4.13 -4.29 15.20
C LYS A 112 4.76 -3.07 14.50
N ILE A 113 5.74 -3.31 13.63
CA ILE A 113 6.39 -2.27 12.82
C ILE A 113 5.37 -1.57 11.92
N LEU A 114 4.57 -2.34 11.17
CA LEU A 114 3.53 -1.79 10.28
C LEU A 114 2.55 -0.88 11.02
N ILE A 115 2.05 -1.32 12.18
CA ILE A 115 1.15 -0.52 13.01
C ILE A 115 1.86 0.75 13.47
N LEU A 116 3.09 0.65 13.98
CA LEU A 116 3.83 1.80 14.52
C LEU A 116 4.13 2.85 13.44
N ILE A 117 4.54 2.41 12.25
CA ILE A 117 4.74 3.30 11.09
C ILE A 117 3.44 3.97 10.69
N SER A 118 2.34 3.22 10.59
CA SER A 118 1.05 3.81 10.22
C SER A 118 0.57 4.86 11.23
N ILE A 119 0.85 4.66 12.53
CA ILE A 119 0.61 5.67 13.58
C ILE A 119 1.47 6.91 13.35
N ILE A 120 2.78 6.75 13.17
CA ILE A 120 3.72 7.86 12.93
C ILE A 120 3.27 8.67 11.71
N ASN A 121 2.88 8.00 10.62
CA ASN A 121 2.52 8.69 9.39
C ASN A 121 1.19 9.43 9.51
N VAL A 122 0.19 8.84 10.17
CA VAL A 122 -1.07 9.52 10.47
C VAL A 122 -0.83 10.75 11.34
N LEU A 123 -0.08 10.61 12.44
CA LEU A 123 0.21 11.72 13.34
C LEU A 123 1.04 12.81 12.64
N GLY A 124 2.08 12.44 11.90
CA GLY A 124 2.90 13.38 11.13
C GLY A 124 2.07 14.16 10.10
N THR A 125 1.13 13.49 9.43
CA THR A 125 0.20 14.13 8.49
C THR A 125 -0.70 15.15 9.19
N LEU A 126 -1.24 14.81 10.35
CA LEU A 126 -2.12 15.70 11.11
C LEU A 126 -1.35 16.90 11.69
N ILE A 127 -0.16 16.67 12.24
CA ILE A 127 0.72 17.74 12.73
C ILE A 127 1.06 18.72 11.61
N TYR A 128 1.38 18.20 10.43
CA TYR A 128 1.65 19.03 9.26
C TYR A 128 0.43 19.87 8.86
N TRP A 129 -0.77 19.28 8.83
CA TRP A 129 -2.00 20.01 8.55
C TRP A 129 -2.30 21.09 9.59
N ILE A 130 -2.08 20.80 10.88
CA ILE A 130 -2.22 21.79 11.95
C ILE A 130 -1.23 22.94 11.74
N TYR A 131 0.03 22.65 11.40
CA TYR A 131 1.04 23.67 11.11
C TYR A 131 0.62 24.56 9.93
N GLN A 132 0.13 23.97 8.84
CA GLN A 132 -0.37 24.73 7.69
C GLN A 132 -1.60 25.57 8.03
N PHE A 133 -2.48 25.07 8.90
CA PHE A 133 -3.66 25.80 9.35
C PHE A 133 -3.31 27.00 10.22
N ILE A 134 -2.33 26.86 11.12
CA ILE A 134 -1.87 27.95 12.00
C ILE A 134 -1.22 29.07 11.18
N ASN A 135 -0.50 28.71 10.11
CA ASN A 135 0.23 29.68 9.30
C ASN A 135 -0.63 30.51 8.34
N LEU A 136 -1.98 30.36 8.32
CA LEU A 136 -3.07 31.15 7.71
C LEU A 136 -2.94 31.67 6.25
N ASN A 137 -1.75 32.03 5.79
CA ASN A 137 -1.44 32.65 4.50
C ASN A 137 -1.45 31.69 3.30
N ASN A 138 -1.60 30.38 3.51
CA ASN A 138 -1.51 29.38 2.44
C ASN A 138 -2.74 28.45 2.30
N ILE A 139 -3.72 28.51 3.20
CA ILE A 139 -4.81 27.51 3.22
C ILE A 139 -5.72 27.62 1.99
N LEU A 140 -5.98 28.85 1.52
CA LEU A 140 -6.87 29.09 0.38
C LEU A 140 -6.20 28.82 -0.99
N ASN A 141 -4.89 29.05 -1.11
CA ASN A 141 -4.18 28.80 -2.38
C ASN A 141 -3.75 27.32 -2.56
N TYR A 142 -3.62 26.56 -1.48
CA TYR A 142 -3.18 25.16 -1.52
C TYR A 142 -4.32 24.13 -1.47
N SER A 143 -5.52 24.54 -1.03
CA SER A 143 -6.69 23.64 -0.97
C SER A 143 -7.31 23.37 -2.34
N MET A 144 -7.03 24.20 -3.36
CA MET A 144 -7.63 24.08 -4.69
C MET A 144 -6.68 23.67 -5.83
N SER A 145 -5.36 23.68 -5.66
CA SER A 145 -4.45 23.29 -6.75
C SER A 145 -4.25 21.77 -6.81
N THR A 146 -4.42 21.26 -8.03
CA THR A 146 -4.46 19.86 -8.42
C THR A 146 -3.06 19.23 -8.41
N GLY A 147 -2.93 18.03 -7.83
CA GLY A 147 -1.85 17.08 -8.14
C GLY A 147 -0.53 17.21 -7.38
N GLN A 148 0.24 18.29 -7.57
CA GLN A 148 1.70 18.22 -7.33
C GLN A 148 2.14 18.40 -5.87
N ILE A 149 1.58 19.35 -5.12
CA ILE A 149 1.95 19.52 -3.69
C ILE A 149 1.51 18.31 -2.84
N ARG A 150 0.47 17.59 -3.28
CA ARG A 150 -0.04 16.39 -2.60
C ARG A 150 0.96 15.23 -2.62
N LEU A 151 1.71 15.11 -3.72
CA LEU A 151 2.73 14.08 -3.90
C LEU A 151 3.98 14.31 -3.04
N TYR A 152 4.22 15.50 -2.50
CA TYR A 152 5.42 15.75 -1.70
C TYR A 152 5.23 15.41 -0.21
N TYR A 153 4.00 15.48 0.32
CA TYR A 153 3.74 15.35 1.76
C TYR A 153 2.87 14.14 2.15
N PHE A 154 2.22 13.49 1.19
CA PHE A 154 1.28 12.37 1.44
C PHE A 154 1.73 11.02 0.83
N LEU A 155 3.04 10.84 0.59
CA LEU A 155 3.61 9.68 -0.14
C LEU A 155 3.31 8.30 0.47
N ASN A 156 2.82 8.25 1.71
CA ASN A 156 2.60 7.02 2.46
C ASN A 156 1.16 6.81 2.94
N MET A 157 0.22 7.45 2.26
CA MET A 157 -1.23 7.25 2.48
C MET A 157 -1.64 5.78 2.47
N SER A 158 -0.95 4.92 1.70
CA SER A 158 -1.20 3.47 1.68
C SER A 158 -0.98 2.80 3.04
N THR A 159 -0.09 3.35 3.88
CA THR A 159 0.14 2.85 5.24
C THR A 159 -1.01 3.17 6.19
N TYR A 160 -1.84 4.18 5.91
CA TYR A 160 -2.89 4.63 6.84
C TYR A 160 -3.98 3.57 6.97
N TYR A 161 -4.18 2.79 5.91
CA TYR A 161 -5.07 1.63 5.91
C TYR A 161 -4.71 0.61 6.99
N ILE A 162 -3.44 0.51 7.40
CA ILE A 162 -3.02 -0.46 8.42
C ILE A 162 -3.65 -0.14 9.77
N ILE A 163 -3.38 1.04 10.33
CA ILE A 163 -3.95 1.44 11.62
C ILE A 163 -5.47 1.52 11.56
N LEU A 164 -6.01 1.97 10.42
CA LEU A 164 -7.45 2.09 10.21
C LEU A 164 -8.15 0.73 10.28
N ILE A 165 -7.68 -0.26 9.51
CA ILE A 165 -8.26 -1.60 9.51
C ILE A 165 -7.98 -2.34 10.82
N TYR A 166 -6.80 -2.14 11.42
CA TYR A 166 -6.47 -2.70 12.73
C TYR A 166 -7.45 -2.23 13.81
N THR A 167 -7.62 -0.92 13.97
CA THR A 167 -8.53 -0.33 14.96
C THR A 167 -10.00 -0.66 14.69
N PHE A 168 -10.42 -0.60 13.42
CA PHE A 168 -11.76 -1.01 12.99
C PHE A 168 -12.06 -2.48 13.34
N SER A 169 -11.11 -3.37 13.09
CA SER A 169 -11.26 -4.79 13.37
C SER A 169 -11.40 -5.05 14.88
N ILE A 170 -10.62 -4.37 15.73
CA ILE A 170 -10.74 -4.47 17.19
C ILE A 170 -12.12 -4.02 17.68
N MET A 171 -12.67 -2.94 17.09
CA MET A 171 -13.99 -2.43 17.45
C MET A 171 -15.11 -3.44 17.15
N ILE A 172 -15.04 -4.13 16.00
CA ILE A 172 -16.15 -4.93 15.47
C ILE A 172 -16.03 -6.41 15.82
N MET A 173 -14.82 -6.95 15.96
CA MET A 173 -14.61 -8.37 16.23
C MET A 173 -15.43 -8.85 17.45
N PRO A 174 -16.18 -9.96 17.32
CA PRO A 174 -16.86 -10.61 18.44
C PRO A 174 -15.91 -11.01 19.58
N ASN A 175 -16.42 -11.02 20.82
CA ASN A 175 -15.61 -11.31 22.02
C ASN A 175 -14.93 -12.70 21.98
N LYS A 176 -15.51 -13.67 21.27
CA LYS A 176 -14.89 -14.99 21.06
C LYS A 176 -13.54 -14.95 20.33
N TYR A 177 -13.21 -13.83 19.67
CA TYR A 177 -11.91 -13.61 19.03
C TYR A 177 -11.01 -12.69 19.86
N ASN A 178 -11.30 -12.50 21.15
CA ASN A 178 -10.46 -11.71 22.06
C ASN A 178 -9.10 -12.35 22.31
N ASN A 179 -8.98 -13.68 22.17
CA ASN A 179 -7.74 -14.42 22.43
C ASN A 179 -6.82 -14.50 21.20
N GLU A 180 -7.10 -13.79 20.09
CA GLU A 180 -6.15 -13.76 18.97
C GLU A 180 -4.83 -13.10 19.41
N SER A 181 -3.71 -13.81 19.23
CA SER A 181 -2.37 -13.41 19.71
C SER A 181 -1.93 -12.01 19.24
N TYR A 182 -2.49 -11.54 18.13
CA TYR A 182 -2.17 -10.25 17.52
C TYR A 182 -3.01 -9.08 18.07
N ARG A 183 -4.07 -9.34 18.83
CA ARG A 183 -4.90 -8.27 19.42
C ARG A 183 -4.15 -7.50 20.52
N ASN A 184 -3.26 -8.19 21.23
CA ASN A 184 -2.50 -7.64 22.36
C ASN A 184 -1.10 -7.14 21.95
N ILE A 185 -0.84 -6.88 20.66
CA ILE A 185 0.46 -6.31 20.22
C ILE A 185 0.70 -4.96 20.91
N PHE A 186 -0.37 -4.18 21.08
CA PHE A 186 -0.38 -2.92 21.79
C PHE A 186 -1.58 -2.89 22.72
N ASN A 187 -1.34 -3.12 24.02
CA ASN A 187 -2.38 -3.19 25.05
C ASN A 187 -3.28 -1.94 25.10
N ILE A 188 -2.79 -0.79 24.65
CA ILE A 188 -3.57 0.45 24.60
C ILE A 188 -4.84 0.31 23.75
N PHE A 189 -4.79 -0.40 22.62
CA PHE A 189 -5.95 -0.54 21.74
C PHE A 189 -7.03 -1.48 22.27
N ASN A 190 -6.73 -2.30 23.29
CA ASN A 190 -7.75 -3.13 23.95
C ASN A 190 -8.84 -2.27 24.60
N GLN A 191 -8.51 -1.04 25.00
CA GLN A 191 -9.53 -0.09 25.41
C GLN A 191 -10.19 0.50 24.17
N LYS A 192 -11.50 0.25 24.02
CA LYS A 192 -12.27 0.66 22.83
C LYS A 192 -12.14 2.16 22.53
N LYS A 193 -12.02 3.02 23.54
CA LYS A 193 -11.84 4.47 23.37
C LYS A 193 -10.61 4.83 22.53
N TYR A 194 -9.48 4.14 22.75
CA TYR A 194 -8.26 4.40 21.98
C TYR A 194 -8.37 3.83 20.57
N SER A 195 -9.03 2.68 20.39
CA SER A 195 -9.33 2.17 19.05
C SER A 195 -10.20 3.15 18.24
N VAL A 196 -11.25 3.72 18.85
CA VAL A 196 -12.09 4.73 18.21
C VAL A 196 -11.29 5.99 17.87
N LEU A 197 -10.48 6.50 18.80
CA LEU A 197 -9.65 7.67 18.58
C LEU A 197 -8.72 7.50 17.38
N PHE A 198 -7.91 6.43 17.36
CA PHE A 198 -6.96 6.21 16.27
C PHE A 198 -7.64 5.87 14.93
N PHE A 199 -8.80 5.23 14.97
CA PHE A 199 -9.64 5.06 13.79
C PHE A 199 -10.07 6.42 13.20
N LEU A 200 -10.54 7.34 14.04
CA LEU A 200 -10.94 8.69 13.61
C LEU A 200 -9.74 9.51 13.13
N LEU A 201 -8.60 9.46 13.80
CA LEU A 201 -7.38 10.15 13.36
C LEU A 201 -6.94 9.67 11.97
N ALA A 202 -6.96 8.35 11.73
CA ALA A 202 -6.62 7.78 10.43
C ALA A 202 -7.63 8.17 9.35
N LEU A 203 -8.93 8.18 9.67
CA LEU A 203 -9.99 8.63 8.77
C LEU A 203 -9.80 10.10 8.38
N ILE A 204 -9.58 10.98 9.37
CA ILE A 204 -9.34 12.41 9.14
C ILE A 204 -8.09 12.59 8.26
N ALA A 205 -6.99 11.88 8.53
CA ALA A 205 -5.79 11.97 7.71
C ALA A 205 -6.02 11.54 6.24
N ILE A 206 -6.81 10.49 6.00
CA ILE A 206 -7.20 10.07 4.63
C ILE A 206 -8.08 11.13 3.97
N LEU A 207 -9.05 11.70 4.68
CA LEU A 207 -9.93 12.72 4.12
C LEU A 207 -9.13 13.99 3.77
N LEU A 208 -8.28 14.46 4.67
CA LEU A 208 -7.41 15.62 4.44
C LEU A 208 -6.46 15.46 3.24
N SER A 209 -6.25 14.24 2.75
CA SER A 209 -5.49 14.00 1.51
C SER A 209 -6.14 14.57 0.25
N ALA A 210 -7.47 14.76 0.27
CA ALA A 210 -8.29 15.07 -0.89
C ALA A 210 -8.05 14.15 -2.11
N SER A 211 -7.57 12.91 -1.89
CA SER A 211 -7.33 11.94 -2.95
C SER A 211 -8.50 10.97 -3.11
N LYS A 212 -9.22 11.11 -4.23
CA LYS A 212 -10.36 10.24 -4.63
C LYS A 212 -9.99 8.76 -4.53
N GLY A 213 -8.81 8.40 -5.03
CA GLY A 213 -8.33 7.02 -5.02
C GLY A 213 -8.13 6.46 -3.61
N PHE A 214 -7.60 7.25 -2.68
CA PHE A 214 -7.37 6.78 -1.31
C PHE A 214 -8.67 6.68 -0.51
N VAL A 215 -9.62 7.59 -0.74
CA VAL A 215 -10.98 7.52 -0.17
C VAL A 215 -11.71 6.27 -0.68
N LEU A 216 -11.62 5.97 -1.98
CA LEU A 216 -12.19 4.75 -2.56
C LEU A 216 -11.57 3.49 -1.93
N GLY A 217 -10.25 3.44 -1.81
CA GLY A 217 -9.56 2.32 -1.15
C GLY A 217 -9.99 2.13 0.30
N PHE A 218 -10.21 3.22 1.04
CA PHE A 218 -10.75 3.18 2.41
C PHE A 218 -12.13 2.51 2.45
N ILE A 219 -13.06 2.94 1.59
CA ILE A 219 -14.43 2.41 1.54
C ILE A 219 -14.41 0.92 1.22
N ILE A 220 -13.63 0.52 0.22
CA ILE A 220 -13.53 -0.89 -0.19
C ILE A 220 -12.93 -1.74 0.94
N LEU A 221 -11.84 -1.30 1.56
CA LEU A 221 -11.19 -2.07 2.62
C LEU A 221 -12.04 -2.21 3.88
N ILE A 222 -12.74 -1.15 4.31
CA ILE A 222 -13.69 -1.23 5.42
C ILE A 222 -14.80 -2.22 5.08
N SER A 223 -15.38 -2.09 3.88
CA SER A 223 -16.48 -2.94 3.44
C SER A 223 -16.07 -4.41 3.38
N LEU A 224 -14.92 -4.71 2.77
CA LEU A 224 -14.36 -6.06 2.72
C LEU A 224 -14.06 -6.59 4.12
N SER A 225 -13.41 -5.80 4.98
CA SER A 225 -13.09 -6.22 6.35
C SER A 225 -14.35 -6.51 7.16
N PHE A 226 -15.37 -5.67 7.03
CA PHE A 226 -16.66 -5.84 7.67
C PHE A 226 -17.36 -7.13 7.21
N LEU A 227 -17.42 -7.36 5.88
CA LEU A 227 -17.98 -8.57 5.30
C LEU A 227 -17.22 -9.83 5.75
N MET A 228 -15.89 -9.78 5.78
CA MET A 228 -15.05 -10.90 6.23
C MET A 228 -15.30 -11.24 7.71
N ILE A 229 -15.31 -10.24 8.60
CA ILE A 229 -15.55 -10.44 10.03
C ILE A 229 -16.96 -11.00 10.29
N ASN A 230 -17.96 -10.46 9.59
CA ASN A 230 -19.37 -10.74 9.86
C ASN A 230 -20.02 -11.74 8.89
N LYS A 231 -19.26 -12.40 8.01
CA LYS A 231 -19.77 -13.38 7.03
C LYS A 231 -20.76 -14.37 7.65
N SER A 232 -20.43 -14.94 8.82
CA SER A 232 -21.31 -15.91 9.48
C SER A 232 -22.67 -15.37 9.90
N TYR A 233 -22.80 -14.07 10.16
CA TYR A 233 -24.07 -13.44 10.53
C TYR A 233 -24.95 -13.20 9.31
N PHE A 234 -24.35 -12.77 8.18
CA PHE A 234 -25.06 -12.62 6.90
C PHE A 234 -25.64 -13.96 6.42
N PHE A 235 -24.85 -15.03 6.45
CA PHE A 235 -25.31 -16.35 6.00
C PHE A 235 -26.29 -17.03 6.98
N LYS A 236 -26.31 -16.63 8.26
CA LYS A 236 -27.26 -17.17 9.25
C LYS A 236 -28.53 -16.34 9.41
N ARG A 237 -28.71 -15.25 8.65
CA ARG A 237 -29.86 -14.30 8.74
C ARG A 237 -30.10 -13.73 10.15
N VAL A 238 -29.10 -13.71 11.02
CA VAL A 238 -29.21 -13.11 12.36
C VAL A 238 -28.60 -11.72 12.33
N ILE A 239 -29.44 -10.69 12.42
CA ILE A 239 -28.98 -9.29 12.49
C ILE A 239 -28.38 -9.05 13.88
N ASN A 240 -27.05 -8.89 13.92
CA ASN A 240 -26.33 -8.52 15.12
C ASN A 240 -26.41 -6.99 15.31
N LYS A 241 -26.62 -6.51 16.55
CA LYS A 241 -26.54 -5.07 16.90
C LYS A 241 -25.24 -4.40 16.39
N LYS A 242 -24.13 -5.15 16.29
CA LYS A 242 -22.87 -4.65 15.71
C LYS A 242 -22.94 -4.34 14.20
N ILE A 243 -23.77 -5.07 13.44
CA ILE A 243 -24.02 -4.80 12.02
C ILE A 243 -24.80 -3.49 11.89
N ILE A 244 -25.79 -3.30 12.77
CA ILE A 244 -26.55 -2.05 12.86
C ILE A 244 -25.61 -0.89 13.20
N TYR A 245 -24.71 -1.03 14.18
CA TYR A 245 -23.75 0.03 14.51
C TYR A 245 -22.78 0.36 13.38
N ALA A 246 -22.32 -0.63 12.60
CA ALA A 246 -21.49 -0.35 11.43
C ALA A 246 -22.27 0.35 10.31
N PHE A 247 -23.55 -0.01 10.13
CA PHE A 247 -24.44 0.64 9.16
C PHE A 247 -24.78 2.08 9.58
N VAL A 248 -25.05 2.29 10.88
CA VAL A 248 -25.25 3.62 11.47
C VAL A 248 -23.97 4.45 11.36
N PHE A 249 -22.80 3.86 11.59
CA PHE A 249 -21.52 4.54 11.40
C PHE A 249 -21.31 4.97 9.94
N LEU A 250 -21.59 4.09 8.97
CA LEU A 250 -21.57 4.44 7.54
C LEU A 250 -22.57 5.56 7.22
N LEU A 251 -23.79 5.47 7.74
CA LEU A 251 -24.83 6.49 7.58
C LEU A 251 -24.48 7.82 8.21
N ILE A 252 -23.71 7.87 9.30
CA ILE A 252 -23.23 9.11 9.93
C ILE A 252 -22.02 9.68 9.17
N SER A 253 -21.17 8.81 8.61
CA SER A 253 -20.01 9.23 7.81
C SER A 253 -20.42 9.87 6.48
N LEU A 254 -21.57 9.50 5.91
CA LEU A 254 -22.09 10.05 4.66
C LEU A 254 -22.42 11.55 4.76
N PRO A 255 -23.22 12.05 5.74
CA PRO A 255 -23.46 13.47 5.97
C PRO A 255 -22.20 14.29 6.22
N PHE A 256 -21.19 13.72 6.90
CA PHE A 256 -19.91 14.40 7.09
C PHE A 256 -19.20 14.67 5.75
N LEU A 257 -19.34 13.77 4.76
CA LEU A 257 -18.86 14.00 3.41
C LEU A 257 -19.65 15.11 2.68
N PHE A 258 -20.94 15.25 2.96
CA PHE A 258 -21.74 16.35 2.40
C PHE A 258 -21.35 17.72 2.97
N ILE A 259 -21.10 17.81 4.29
CA ILE A 259 -20.74 19.08 4.96
C ILE A 259 -19.42 19.67 4.44
N VAL A 260 -18.47 18.83 4.02
CA VAL A 260 -17.14 19.27 3.53
C VAL A 260 -17.13 19.46 2.01
N SER A 261 -18.28 19.44 1.32
CA SER A 261 -18.37 19.48 -0.15
C SER A 261 -17.65 18.32 -0.86
N TYR A 262 -17.48 17.18 -0.18
CA TYR A 262 -16.87 15.95 -0.73
C TYR A 262 -17.83 15.20 -1.67
N GLU A 263 -19.08 15.65 -1.84
CA GLU A 263 -20.02 15.09 -2.82
C GLU A 263 -19.42 15.07 -4.24
N LYS A 264 -18.71 16.13 -4.61
CA LYS A 264 -18.01 16.25 -5.90
C LYS A 264 -16.91 15.21 -6.04
N LEU A 265 -16.29 14.78 -4.95
CA LEU A 265 -15.30 13.71 -5.04
C LEU A 265 -15.93 12.40 -5.49
N PHE A 266 -17.19 12.11 -5.13
CA PHE A 266 -17.90 10.90 -5.55
C PHE A 266 -18.51 11.01 -6.95
N THR A 267 -19.19 12.12 -7.25
CA THR A 267 -19.79 12.34 -8.58
C THR A 267 -18.72 12.57 -9.65
N MET A 268 -17.54 13.09 -9.28
CA MET A 268 -16.42 13.32 -10.19
C MET A 268 -15.32 12.25 -10.11
N ILE A 269 -15.51 11.07 -9.46
CA ILE A 269 -14.48 10.01 -9.47
C ILE A 269 -14.13 9.63 -10.91
N PHE A 270 -15.15 9.49 -11.76
CA PHE A 270 -15.00 9.09 -13.16
C PHE A 270 -15.60 10.09 -14.15
N SER A 271 -16.00 11.28 -13.69
CA SER A 271 -16.56 12.31 -14.59
C SER A 271 -15.52 12.80 -15.58
N SER A 272 -15.93 12.94 -16.84
CA SER A 272 -15.15 13.58 -17.92
C SER A 272 -15.06 15.10 -17.78
N GLU A 273 -15.79 15.70 -16.84
CA GLU A 273 -15.70 17.13 -16.53
C GLU A 273 -14.51 17.47 -15.63
N ASP A 274 -13.94 16.47 -14.95
CA ASP A 274 -12.77 16.65 -14.08
C ASP A 274 -11.48 16.68 -14.91
N LEU A 275 -10.70 17.75 -14.77
CA LEU A 275 -9.44 17.94 -15.50
C LEU A 275 -8.48 16.75 -15.38
N GLY A 276 -8.35 16.17 -14.18
CA GLY A 276 -7.49 15.01 -13.96
C GLY A 276 -7.97 13.77 -14.71
N ASN A 277 -9.28 13.59 -14.83
CA ASN A 277 -9.85 12.48 -15.60
C ASN A 277 -9.73 12.72 -17.12
N GLN A 278 -9.87 13.96 -17.60
CA GLN A 278 -9.66 14.28 -19.01
C GLN A 278 -8.26 13.88 -19.47
N VAL A 279 -7.23 14.21 -18.68
CA VAL A 279 -5.85 13.79 -18.94
C VAL A 279 -5.72 12.27 -18.97
N ARG A 280 -6.34 11.56 -18.00
CA ARG A 280 -6.33 10.09 -17.97
C ARG A 280 -7.01 9.47 -19.19
N PHE A 281 -8.15 10.00 -19.62
CA PHE A 281 -8.83 9.51 -20.83
C PHE A 281 -8.00 9.74 -22.08
N ALA A 282 -7.35 10.89 -22.21
CA ALA A 282 -6.43 11.15 -23.31
C ALA A 282 -5.24 10.16 -23.28
N GLN A 283 -4.60 9.98 -22.12
CA GLN A 283 -3.52 8.99 -21.93
C GLN A 283 -3.98 7.55 -22.23
N PHE A 284 -5.23 7.20 -21.88
CA PHE A 284 -5.78 5.88 -22.14
C PHE A 284 -5.77 5.54 -23.63
N TYR A 285 -6.29 6.43 -24.49
CA TYR A 285 -6.36 6.17 -25.93
C TYR A 285 -4.98 6.07 -26.57
N VAL A 286 -4.03 6.92 -26.16
CA VAL A 286 -2.65 6.87 -26.66
C VAL A 286 -1.98 5.56 -26.25
N LEU A 287 -2.08 5.17 -24.97
CA LEU A 287 -1.51 3.92 -24.49
C LEU A 287 -2.15 2.70 -25.13
N TYR A 288 -3.47 2.68 -25.28
CA TYR A 288 -4.22 1.57 -25.86
C TYR A 288 -3.79 1.29 -27.30
N ASN A 289 -3.67 2.34 -28.12
CA ASN A 289 -3.22 2.22 -29.51
C ASN A 289 -1.73 1.85 -29.62
N ASP A 290 -0.96 2.01 -28.55
CA ASP A 290 0.48 1.77 -28.52
C ASP A 290 0.86 0.44 -27.83
N LEU A 291 -0.13 -0.38 -27.46
CA LEU A 291 0.09 -1.70 -26.85
C LEU A 291 0.67 -2.68 -27.87
N THR A 292 1.60 -3.52 -27.40
CA THR A 292 2.19 -4.62 -28.18
C THR A 292 2.14 -5.92 -27.38
N PHE A 293 2.12 -7.07 -28.07
CA PHE A 293 2.00 -8.37 -27.40
C PHE A 293 3.14 -8.63 -26.41
N PHE A 294 4.39 -8.31 -26.78
CA PHE A 294 5.56 -8.49 -25.92
C PHE A 294 5.81 -7.30 -24.98
N GLY A 295 5.11 -6.19 -25.15
CA GLY A 295 5.39 -4.93 -24.46
C GLY A 295 6.61 -4.24 -25.06
N LYS A 296 6.73 -2.94 -24.76
CA LYS A 296 7.84 -2.10 -25.26
C LYS A 296 9.08 -2.10 -24.37
N GLY A 297 9.05 -2.85 -23.27
CA GLY A 297 10.11 -2.88 -22.27
C GLY A 297 10.10 -1.67 -21.35
N LEU A 298 10.88 -1.76 -20.28
CA LEU A 298 11.08 -0.65 -19.35
C LEU A 298 11.72 0.54 -20.06
N GLY A 299 11.39 1.75 -19.62
CA GLY A 299 11.94 2.98 -20.20
C GLY A 299 11.30 3.43 -21.52
N ALA A 300 10.35 2.67 -22.07
CA ALA A 300 9.62 3.07 -23.26
C ALA A 300 8.89 4.40 -23.03
N GLU A 301 9.07 5.36 -23.93
CA GLU A 301 8.34 6.62 -23.93
C GLU A 301 6.97 6.43 -24.60
N VAL A 302 6.02 7.32 -24.36
CA VAL A 302 4.78 7.41 -25.15
C VAL A 302 4.73 8.82 -25.71
N ALA A 303 4.46 8.93 -27.01
CA ALA A 303 4.38 10.21 -27.69
C ALA A 303 3.24 11.07 -27.12
N ASN A 304 3.42 12.40 -27.11
CA ASN A 304 2.43 13.40 -26.71
C ASN A 304 2.03 13.38 -25.22
N ASN A 305 3.00 13.27 -24.31
CA ASN A 305 2.74 13.59 -22.91
C ASN A 305 2.43 15.10 -22.76
N PHE A 306 1.23 15.40 -22.28
CA PHE A 306 0.66 16.75 -22.17
C PHE A 306 1.43 17.71 -21.23
N ASP A 307 2.37 17.20 -20.43
CA ASP A 307 3.12 17.98 -19.42
C ASP A 307 4.60 18.23 -19.77
N GLY A 308 5.04 17.95 -21.01
CA GLY A 308 6.44 18.16 -21.44
C GLY A 308 7.46 17.19 -20.82
N ASN A 309 7.07 16.44 -19.77
CA ASN A 309 7.82 15.29 -19.29
C ASN A 309 7.52 14.07 -20.17
N THR A 310 8.52 13.58 -20.90
CA THR A 310 8.44 12.41 -21.77
C THR A 310 8.15 11.09 -21.05
N TYR A 311 8.01 11.14 -19.72
CA TYR A 311 8.10 9.97 -18.85
C TYR A 311 7.18 10.04 -17.62
N GLY A 312 6.13 9.21 -17.61
CA GLY A 312 5.19 9.04 -16.49
C GLY A 312 3.72 8.99 -16.95
N PHE A 313 2.97 7.97 -16.50
CA PHE A 313 1.54 7.80 -16.79
C PHE A 313 0.76 7.60 -15.51
N GLU A 314 -0.37 8.27 -15.38
CA GLU A 314 -1.21 8.12 -14.18
C GLU A 314 -1.89 6.73 -14.13
N LEU A 315 -2.14 6.13 -15.29
CA LEU A 315 -2.81 4.84 -15.45
C LEU A 315 -1.85 3.66 -15.21
N SER A 316 -1.46 3.41 -13.95
CA SER A 316 -0.48 2.38 -13.60
C SER A 316 -0.80 0.99 -14.18
N PHE A 317 -2.07 0.58 -14.17
CA PHE A 317 -2.46 -0.75 -14.68
C PHE A 317 -2.42 -0.84 -16.20
N LEU A 318 -2.68 0.23 -16.93
CA LEU A 318 -2.50 0.20 -18.39
C LEU A 318 -1.01 0.26 -18.74
N ASN A 319 -0.24 1.03 -17.96
CA ASN A 319 1.20 1.16 -18.11
C ASN A 319 1.92 -0.19 -17.96
N ILE A 320 1.48 -1.09 -17.06
CA ILE A 320 2.10 -2.44 -17.00
C ILE A 320 1.92 -3.24 -18.29
N PHE A 321 0.77 -3.16 -18.95
CA PHE A 321 0.56 -3.83 -20.24
C PHE A 321 1.40 -3.19 -21.33
N HIS A 322 1.55 -1.86 -21.33
CA HIS A 322 2.42 -1.17 -22.27
C HIS A 322 3.89 -1.60 -22.14
N LYS A 323 4.41 -1.69 -20.92
CA LYS A 323 5.81 -2.06 -20.67
C LYS A 323 6.09 -3.56 -20.78
N PHE A 324 5.22 -4.39 -20.21
CA PHE A 324 5.46 -5.83 -20.06
C PHE A 324 4.65 -6.70 -21.03
N GLY A 325 3.70 -6.12 -21.78
CA GLY A 325 2.84 -6.88 -22.70
C GLY A 325 2.08 -7.98 -21.98
N ILE A 326 2.07 -9.18 -22.56
CA ILE A 326 1.43 -10.38 -22.00
C ILE A 326 1.96 -10.75 -20.62
N MET A 327 3.22 -10.43 -20.30
CA MET A 327 3.82 -10.73 -18.99
C MET A 327 3.19 -9.93 -17.86
N ALA A 328 2.47 -8.84 -18.16
CA ALA A 328 1.66 -8.11 -17.18
C ALA A 328 0.58 -9.00 -16.54
N ILE A 329 0.10 -10.04 -17.22
CA ILE A 329 -0.88 -10.99 -16.65
C ILE A 329 -0.31 -11.69 -15.41
N LEU A 330 0.99 -12.00 -15.38
CA LEU A 330 1.63 -12.64 -14.22
C LEU A 330 1.61 -11.73 -12.99
N ILE A 331 1.71 -10.41 -13.17
CA ILE A 331 1.57 -9.41 -12.10
C ILE A 331 0.16 -9.48 -11.51
N ILE A 332 -0.86 -9.49 -12.38
CA ILE A 332 -2.27 -9.56 -11.96
C ILE A 332 -2.54 -10.88 -11.23
N ILE A 333 -2.07 -12.01 -11.77
CA ILE A 333 -2.16 -13.31 -11.12
C ILE A 333 -1.48 -13.28 -9.74
N GLY A 334 -0.30 -12.65 -9.63
CA GLY A 334 0.40 -12.48 -8.36
C GLY A 334 -0.45 -11.76 -7.31
N TYR A 335 -1.08 -10.64 -7.68
CA TYR A 335 -1.99 -9.92 -6.77
C TYR A 335 -3.24 -10.73 -6.41
N LEU A 336 -3.87 -11.41 -7.38
CA LEU A 336 -5.03 -12.27 -7.14
C LEU A 336 -4.69 -13.45 -6.22
N MET A 337 -3.51 -14.05 -6.38
CA MET A 337 -3.01 -15.08 -5.49
C MET A 337 -2.83 -14.55 -4.07
N THR A 338 -2.26 -13.37 -3.89
CA THR A 338 -2.13 -12.74 -2.57
C THR A 338 -3.49 -12.57 -1.90
N PHE A 339 -4.50 -12.05 -2.62
CA PHE A 339 -5.87 -11.97 -2.11
C PHE A 339 -6.44 -13.35 -1.74
N TYR A 340 -6.30 -14.34 -2.63
CA TYR A 340 -6.74 -15.71 -2.35
C TYR A 340 -6.16 -16.25 -1.05
N TYR A 341 -4.85 -16.07 -0.81
CA TYR A 341 -4.21 -16.52 0.42
C TYR A 341 -4.64 -15.72 1.65
N ILE A 342 -4.91 -14.42 1.53
CA ILE A 342 -5.51 -13.61 2.59
C ILE A 342 -6.86 -14.22 3.01
N PHE A 343 -7.76 -14.47 2.06
CA PHE A 343 -9.07 -15.04 2.34
C PHE A 343 -8.99 -16.46 2.90
N LYS A 344 -8.06 -17.28 2.38
CA LYS A 344 -7.81 -18.64 2.89
C LYS A 344 -7.31 -18.60 4.34
N ARG A 345 -6.39 -17.70 4.65
CA ARG A 345 -5.75 -17.60 5.98
C ARG A 345 -6.63 -16.91 7.02
N PHE A 346 -7.58 -16.09 6.60
CA PHE A 346 -8.55 -15.44 7.48
C PHE A 346 -9.33 -16.43 8.35
N LYS A 347 -9.51 -17.68 7.90
CA LYS A 347 -10.14 -18.75 8.69
C LYS A 347 -9.33 -19.14 9.94
N LYS A 348 -8.01 -19.01 9.89
CA LYS A 348 -7.08 -19.38 10.97
C LYS A 348 -6.76 -18.20 11.88
N ASN A 349 -6.47 -17.05 11.27
CA ASN A 349 -6.07 -15.85 12.00
C ASN A 349 -6.62 -14.62 11.30
N LYS A 350 -7.63 -14.00 11.92
CA LYS A 350 -8.40 -12.94 11.28
C LYS A 350 -7.63 -11.65 11.24
N LEU A 351 -7.12 -11.21 12.39
CA LEU A 351 -6.48 -9.91 12.50
C LEU A 351 -5.26 -9.80 11.58
N SER A 352 -4.38 -10.80 11.58
CA SER A 352 -3.21 -10.77 10.70
C SER A 352 -3.58 -10.80 9.21
N SER A 353 -4.66 -11.50 8.84
CA SER A 353 -5.13 -11.53 7.46
C SER A 353 -5.74 -10.18 7.04
N LEU A 354 -6.42 -9.48 7.96
CA LEU A 354 -6.91 -8.11 7.71
C LEU A 354 -5.77 -7.09 7.62
N ILE A 355 -4.68 -7.27 8.36
CA ILE A 355 -3.48 -6.44 8.23
C ILE A 355 -2.76 -6.72 6.90
N ALA A 356 -2.68 -7.98 6.46
CA ALA A 356 -2.20 -8.30 5.12
C ALA A 356 -3.11 -7.69 4.03
N LEU A 357 -4.43 -7.67 4.24
CA LEU A 357 -5.39 -7.02 3.34
C LEU A 357 -5.17 -5.51 3.25
N SER A 358 -4.96 -4.83 4.38
CA SER A 358 -4.72 -3.39 4.38
C SER A 358 -3.40 -3.01 3.70
N CYS A 359 -2.39 -3.87 3.77
CA CYS A 359 -1.14 -3.70 3.00
C CYS A 359 -1.36 -3.77 1.48
N MET A 360 -2.42 -4.43 1.00
CA MET A 360 -2.82 -4.47 -0.42
C MET A 360 -3.72 -3.28 -0.80
N GLY A 361 -4.05 -2.40 0.14
CA GLY A 361 -4.97 -1.29 -0.04
C GLY A 361 -4.58 -0.30 -1.13
N TYR A 362 -3.28 -0.17 -1.42
CA TYR A 362 -2.77 0.75 -2.43
C TYR A 362 -3.20 0.39 -3.86
N LEU A 363 -3.67 -0.84 -4.11
CA LEU A 363 -4.14 -1.27 -5.44
C LEU A 363 -5.33 -0.42 -5.91
N PHE A 364 -6.20 0.02 -5.01
CA PHE A 364 -7.36 0.84 -5.35
C PHE A 364 -6.99 2.25 -5.82
N PRO A 365 -6.20 3.06 -5.08
CA PRO A 365 -5.73 4.33 -5.60
C PRO A 365 -4.85 4.19 -6.84
N SER A 366 -4.16 3.06 -7.05
CA SER A 366 -3.31 2.83 -8.23
C SER A 366 -4.07 2.77 -9.57
N ILE A 367 -5.41 2.67 -9.56
CA ILE A 367 -6.23 2.69 -10.77
C ILE A 367 -6.04 3.99 -11.56
N GLY A 368 -5.95 5.12 -10.84
CA GLY A 368 -5.80 6.45 -11.44
C GLY A 368 -4.59 7.22 -10.90
N ASN A 369 -3.61 6.54 -10.31
CA ASN A 369 -2.38 7.17 -9.82
C ASN A 369 -1.14 6.32 -10.17
N PRO A 370 0.02 6.95 -10.44
CA PRO A 370 1.27 6.30 -10.84
C PRO A 370 2.01 5.62 -9.66
N ILE A 371 1.30 4.94 -8.76
CA ILE A 371 1.86 4.49 -7.48
C ILE A 371 1.98 2.97 -7.35
N LEU A 372 1.57 2.18 -8.35
CA LEU A 372 1.44 0.71 -8.23
C LEU A 372 2.73 0.02 -7.77
N PHE A 373 3.88 0.47 -8.28
CA PHE A 373 5.21 0.01 -7.87
C PHE A 373 6.04 1.11 -7.20
N ALA A 374 5.38 2.04 -6.53
CA ALA A 374 6.08 2.91 -5.60
C ALA A 374 6.80 2.02 -4.55
N PRO A 375 8.04 2.36 -4.14
CA PRO A 375 8.81 1.55 -3.19
C PRO A 375 8.03 1.15 -1.94
N THR A 376 7.23 2.05 -1.40
CA THR A 376 6.39 1.86 -0.20
C THR A 376 5.32 0.81 -0.43
N ASN A 377 4.65 0.87 -1.57
CA ASN A 377 3.59 -0.06 -1.96
C ASN A 377 4.13 -1.46 -2.24
N VAL A 378 5.30 -1.57 -2.89
CA VAL A 378 5.97 -2.86 -3.05
C VAL A 378 6.39 -3.42 -1.70
N MET A 379 6.92 -2.59 -0.80
CA MET A 379 7.26 -3.02 0.55
C MET A 379 6.06 -3.46 1.36
N LEU A 380 4.91 -2.79 1.22
CA LEU A 380 3.66 -3.23 1.83
C LEU A 380 3.24 -4.61 1.29
N HIS A 381 3.35 -4.84 -0.02
CA HIS A 381 3.08 -6.17 -0.58
C HIS A 381 4.06 -7.22 -0.07
N VAL A 382 5.37 -6.91 0.00
CA VAL A 382 6.39 -7.80 0.60
C VAL A 382 6.03 -8.14 2.05
N CYS A 383 5.61 -7.16 2.85
CA CYS A 383 5.15 -7.38 4.22
C CYS A 383 3.89 -8.27 4.26
N ALA A 384 2.92 -8.06 3.36
CA ALA A 384 1.75 -8.93 3.25
C ALA A 384 2.16 -10.38 2.95
N LEU A 385 3.07 -10.59 2.00
CA LEU A 385 3.61 -11.92 1.68
C LEU A 385 4.29 -12.56 2.89
N LEU A 386 5.12 -11.82 3.64
CA LEU A 386 5.77 -12.33 4.86
C LEU A 386 4.76 -12.70 5.96
N ILE A 387 3.71 -11.91 6.16
CA ILE A 387 2.62 -12.18 7.12
C ILE A 387 1.86 -13.47 6.74
N LEU A 388 1.67 -13.70 5.44
CA LEU A 388 0.99 -14.88 4.91
C LEU A 388 1.88 -16.13 4.89
N ASP A 389 3.19 -15.95 4.79
CA ASP A 389 4.17 -17.04 4.72
C ASP A 389 4.44 -17.68 6.08
N LYS A 390 4.60 -16.86 7.12
CA LYS A 390 5.06 -17.30 8.45
C LYS A 390 3.95 -17.98 9.23
N LYS A 391 4.28 -18.99 10.05
CA LYS A 391 3.31 -19.65 10.93
C LYS A 391 2.84 -18.69 12.03
N ASP A 392 1.63 -18.92 12.53
CA ASP A 392 1.15 -18.19 13.70
C ASP A 392 1.92 -18.74 14.92
N GLU A 393 2.56 -17.83 15.65
CA GLU A 393 3.24 -18.10 16.93
C GLU A 393 2.25 -17.95 18.09
#